data_AF-A0A4D5RDT0-F1
#
_entry.id   AF-A0A4D5RDT0-F1
#
_cell.length_a   1.000
_cell.length_b   1.000
_cell.length_c   1.000
_cell.angle_alpha   90.00
_cell.angle_beta   90.00
_cell.angle_gamma   90.00
#
_symmetry.space_group_name_H-M   'P 1'
#
loop_
_entity.id
_entity.type
_entity.pdbx_description
1 polymer ?
#
loop_
_entity_poly.entity_id
_entity_poly.type
_entity_poly.pdbx_seq_one_letter_code
_entity_poly.pdbx_strand_id
1 'polypeptide(L)'
;MLDDLKRMNKRQLLYQVLNFGMIVSSALMIWKGLMVVTGSGSPIVVVLSGSMEPAFHRGDLLFLTNYKEDPIRVGDIVVFKVEGRDIPIVHRVLKLHERSDGAVKILTKGDNNSVDDRGLYAPGQMWLDKKDIVGRARGFVPYVGIVTILMNDYPKFKFLVLGCLGLFVLVHRNRLPVCAIHPSHVKRVICRGSPSQARLPVGSKEDVLSIKKNSAIFSTGDWSTKMAIKCTFFFFKRKIRKKKKK
;
A
#
# COMPACT_ATOMS: atom_id res chain seq x y z
N MET A 1 11.35 -12.08 31.97
CA MET A 1 11.15 -11.39 30.67
C MET A 1 12.47 -11.08 29.97
N LEU A 2 13.45 -10.46 30.65
CA LEU A 2 14.80 -10.27 30.09
C LEU A 2 15.59 -11.59 29.93
N ASP A 3 15.37 -12.57 30.80
CA ASP A 3 16.05 -13.87 30.72
C ASP A 3 15.57 -14.75 29.54
N ASP A 4 14.31 -14.60 29.11
CA ASP A 4 13.79 -15.26 27.90
C ASP A 4 14.33 -14.64 26.61
N LEU A 5 14.61 -13.33 26.62
CA LEU A 5 15.34 -12.67 25.53
C LEU A 5 16.82 -13.11 25.49
N LYS A 6 17.44 -13.33 26.67
CA LYS A 6 18.84 -13.74 26.79
C LYS A 6 19.08 -15.21 26.42
N ARG A 7 18.06 -16.08 26.53
CA ARG A 7 18.09 -17.48 26.09
C ARG A 7 17.76 -17.70 24.60
N MET A 8 17.54 -16.64 23.82
CA MET A 8 17.26 -16.78 22.41
C MET A 8 18.51 -17.25 21.64
N ASN A 9 18.35 -18.31 20.85
CA ASN A 9 19.35 -18.66 19.85
C ASN A 9 19.49 -17.48 18.87
N LYS A 10 20.70 -16.91 18.74
CA LYS A 10 20.99 -15.77 17.84
C LYS A 10 20.41 -15.97 16.42
N ARG A 11 20.40 -17.23 15.95
CA ARG A 11 19.82 -17.63 14.66
C ARG A 11 18.30 -17.42 14.60
N GLN A 12 17.55 -17.77 15.65
CA GLN A 12 16.10 -17.59 15.70
C GLN A 12 15.72 -16.11 15.75
N LEU A 13 16.49 -15.30 16.51
CA LEU A 13 16.32 -13.84 16.50
C LEU A 13 16.52 -13.27 15.10
N LEU A 14 17.58 -13.69 14.41
CA LEU A 14 17.89 -13.23 13.05
C LEU A 14 16.79 -13.57 12.05
N TYR A 15 16.25 -14.79 12.06
CA TYR A 15 15.12 -15.15 11.18
C TYR A 15 13.86 -14.34 11.46
N GLN A 16 13.57 -14.05 12.74
CA GLN A 16 12.41 -13.24 13.11
C GLN A 16 12.56 -11.79 12.62
N VAL A 17 13.75 -11.22 12.77
CA VAL A 17 14.08 -9.88 12.24
C VAL A 17 14.01 -9.86 10.73
N LEU A 18 14.54 -10.87 10.03
CA LEU A 18 14.50 -10.95 8.58
C LEU A 18 13.06 -11.04 8.05
N ASN A 19 12.21 -11.88 8.66
CA ASN A 19 10.81 -11.98 8.28
C ASN A 19 10.06 -10.67 8.49
N PHE A 20 10.27 -10.00 9.61
CA PHE A 20 9.70 -8.68 9.85
C PHE A 20 10.19 -7.66 8.82
N GLY A 21 11.49 -7.67 8.51
CA GLY A 21 12.09 -6.84 7.45
C GLY A 21 11.48 -7.10 6.08
N MET A 22 11.18 -8.36 5.73
CA MET A 22 10.50 -8.73 4.48
C MET A 22 9.07 -8.20 4.43
N ILE A 23 8.33 -8.27 5.54
CA ILE A 23 6.96 -7.71 5.62
C ILE A 23 7.00 -6.19 5.45
N VAL A 24 7.84 -5.49 6.20
CA VAL A 24 7.97 -4.02 6.13
C VAL A 24 8.43 -3.57 4.75
N SER A 25 9.44 -4.22 4.17
CA SER A 25 9.91 -3.89 2.83
C SER A 25 8.84 -4.11 1.76
N SER A 26 8.07 -5.20 1.83
CA SER A 26 6.96 -5.44 0.90
C SER A 26 5.89 -4.35 0.97
N ALA A 27 5.52 -3.89 2.18
CA ALA A 27 4.57 -2.82 2.37
C ALA A 27 5.08 -1.48 1.79
N LEU A 28 6.36 -1.15 2.03
CA LEU A 28 7.00 0.04 1.46
C LEU A 28 7.10 -0.02 -0.08
N MET A 29 7.36 -1.21 -0.64
CA MET A 29 7.38 -1.42 -2.09
C MET A 29 6.01 -1.19 -2.71
N ILE A 30 4.93 -1.66 -2.09
CA ILE A 30 3.55 -1.40 -2.55
C ILE A 30 3.26 0.10 -2.52
N TRP A 31 3.60 0.78 -1.42
CA TRP A 31 3.38 2.23 -1.26
C TRP A 31 4.14 3.05 -2.30
N LYS A 32 5.44 2.77 -2.50
CA LYS A 32 6.25 3.42 -3.54
C LYS A 32 5.81 3.06 -4.96
N GLY A 33 5.40 1.81 -5.18
CA GLY A 33 4.79 1.38 -6.43
C GLY A 33 3.55 2.20 -6.78
N LEU A 34 2.69 2.45 -5.79
CA LEU A 34 1.49 3.27 -5.97
C LEU A 34 1.83 4.72 -6.34
N MET A 35 2.82 5.35 -5.68
CA MET A 35 3.28 6.70 -6.05
C MET A 35 3.75 6.79 -7.51
N VAL A 36 4.49 5.77 -7.96
CA VAL A 36 5.02 5.73 -9.34
C VAL A 36 3.90 5.52 -10.35
N VAL A 37 2.91 4.68 -10.03
CA VAL A 37 1.77 4.40 -10.90
C VAL A 37 0.84 5.60 -11.04
N THR A 38 0.52 6.28 -9.93
CA THR A 38 -0.38 7.43 -9.95
C THR A 38 0.31 8.73 -10.35
N GLY A 39 1.65 8.78 -10.30
CA GLY A 39 2.44 9.98 -10.58
C GLY A 39 2.32 11.07 -9.51
N SER A 40 1.67 10.78 -8.37
CA SER A 40 1.51 11.72 -7.26
C SER A 40 2.39 11.33 -6.07
N GLY A 41 2.93 12.32 -5.38
CA GLY A 41 3.68 12.11 -4.13
C GLY A 41 2.82 11.55 -3.00
N SER A 42 1.51 11.79 -3.05
CA SER A 42 0.52 11.33 -2.08
C SER A 42 -0.64 10.67 -2.83
N PRO A 43 -0.54 9.38 -3.17
CA PRO A 43 -1.56 8.69 -3.97
C PRO A 43 -2.91 8.54 -3.26
N ILE A 44 -2.93 8.66 -1.93
CA ILE A 44 -4.09 8.47 -1.08
C ILE A 44 -4.19 9.63 -0.10
N VAL A 45 -5.35 10.27 -0.02
CA VAL A 45 -5.66 11.37 0.91
C VAL A 45 -7.05 11.16 1.50
N VAL A 46 -7.25 11.59 2.74
CA VAL A 46 -8.54 11.48 3.44
C VAL A 46 -9.18 12.86 3.54
N VAL A 47 -10.51 12.92 3.35
CA VAL A 47 -11.30 14.15 3.54
C VAL A 47 -11.49 14.42 5.03
N LEU A 48 -10.97 15.56 5.49
CA LEU A 48 -10.98 15.93 6.91
C LEU A 48 -12.14 16.87 7.30
N SER A 49 -12.75 17.56 6.32
CA SER A 49 -13.80 18.58 6.52
C SER A 49 -15.02 18.33 5.63
N GLY A 50 -16.15 18.94 5.98
CA GLY A 50 -17.40 18.92 5.18
C GLY A 50 -17.50 20.03 4.12
N SER A 51 -16.37 20.61 3.68
CA SER A 51 -16.36 21.70 2.69
C SER A 51 -16.71 21.23 1.27
N MET A 52 -16.66 19.91 1.04
CA MET A 52 -16.97 19.26 -0.24
C MET A 52 -18.33 18.58 -0.26
N GLU A 53 -19.17 18.80 0.74
CA GLU A 53 -20.55 18.27 0.73
C GLU A 53 -21.38 18.96 -0.36
N PRO A 54 -22.24 18.22 -1.10
CA PRO A 54 -22.61 16.81 -0.94
C PRO A 54 -21.71 15.81 -1.72
N ALA A 55 -20.71 16.27 -2.46
CA ALA A 55 -19.89 15.41 -3.32
C ALA A 55 -19.00 14.44 -2.53
N PHE A 56 -18.41 14.91 -1.44
CA PHE A 56 -17.62 14.10 -0.51
C PHE A 56 -17.96 14.43 0.94
N HIS A 57 -17.93 13.41 1.77
CA HIS A 57 -18.18 13.52 3.20
C HIS A 57 -16.88 13.35 3.99
N ARG A 58 -16.89 13.85 5.23
CA ARG A 58 -15.76 13.66 6.14
C ARG A 58 -15.51 12.16 6.35
N GLY A 59 -14.26 11.75 6.15
CA GLY A 59 -13.85 10.35 6.25
C GLY A 59 -13.84 9.59 4.93
N ASP A 60 -14.14 10.23 3.80
CA ASP A 60 -13.94 9.62 2.49
C ASP A 60 -12.46 9.52 2.14
N LEU A 61 -12.05 8.37 1.59
CA LEU A 61 -10.68 8.11 1.15
C LEU A 61 -10.57 8.37 -0.35
N LEU A 62 -9.76 9.34 -0.76
CA LEU A 62 -9.57 9.74 -2.15
C LEU A 62 -8.31 9.14 -2.75
N PHE A 63 -8.43 8.62 -3.97
CA PHE A 63 -7.30 8.20 -4.80
C PHE A 63 -6.88 9.32 -5.74
N LEU A 64 -5.64 9.75 -5.61
CA LEU A 64 -5.07 10.86 -6.35
C LEU A 64 -4.18 10.39 -7.50
N THR A 65 -4.28 11.08 -8.62
CA THR A 65 -3.39 10.92 -9.78
C THR A 65 -2.83 12.27 -10.21
N ASN A 66 -1.59 12.29 -10.68
CA ASN A 66 -0.94 13.52 -11.14
C ASN A 66 -0.11 13.24 -12.41
N TYR A 67 -0.80 13.01 -13.53
CA TYR A 67 -0.16 12.79 -14.82
C TYR A 67 0.11 14.12 -15.51
N LYS A 68 1.37 14.33 -15.92
CA LYS A 68 1.78 15.57 -16.64
C LYS A 68 1.05 15.78 -17.96
N GLU A 69 0.70 14.68 -18.64
CA GLU A 69 0.04 14.67 -19.96
C GLU A 69 -1.45 14.98 -19.89
N ASP A 70 -2.06 14.95 -18.70
CA ASP A 70 -3.49 15.19 -18.54
C ASP A 70 -3.74 16.57 -17.89
N PRO A 71 -4.17 17.58 -18.66
CA PRO A 71 -4.37 18.93 -18.15
C PRO A 71 -5.54 18.96 -17.15
N ILE A 72 -5.44 19.88 -16.19
CA ILE A 72 -6.50 20.14 -15.21
C ILE A 72 -7.61 20.90 -15.91
N ARG A 73 -8.86 20.54 -15.65
CA ARG A 73 -10.05 21.18 -16.24
C ARG A 73 -10.93 21.82 -15.17
N VAL A 74 -11.78 22.75 -15.61
CA VAL A 74 -12.80 23.33 -14.74
C VAL A 74 -13.76 22.21 -14.31
N GLY A 75 -14.07 22.15 -13.02
CA GLY A 75 -14.89 21.11 -12.42
C GLY A 75 -14.10 19.92 -11.83
N ASP A 76 -12.81 19.80 -12.12
CA ASP A 76 -11.95 18.77 -11.50
C ASP A 76 -11.85 18.97 -9.99
N ILE A 77 -11.79 17.87 -9.23
CA ILE A 77 -11.48 17.91 -7.80
C ILE A 77 -9.97 17.76 -7.63
N VAL A 78 -9.34 18.81 -7.13
CA VAL A 78 -7.89 18.90 -6.94
C VAL A 78 -7.56 18.89 -5.46
N VAL A 79 -6.42 18.28 -5.16
CA VAL A 79 -5.80 18.36 -3.84
C VAL A 79 -4.57 19.23 -3.99
N PHE A 80 -4.52 20.31 -3.22
CA PHE A 80 -3.42 21.25 -3.22
C PHE A 80 -2.85 21.44 -1.82
N LYS A 81 -1.58 21.81 -1.77
CA LYS A 81 -0.88 22.17 -0.53
C LYS A 81 -0.40 23.60 -0.66
N VAL A 82 -0.79 24.43 0.30
CA VAL A 82 -0.35 25.84 0.39
C VAL A 82 0.93 25.90 1.21
N GLU A 83 1.88 26.76 0.81
CA GLU A 83 3.08 27.02 1.61
C GLU A 83 2.70 27.57 2.99
N GLY A 84 3.27 27.01 4.05
CA GLY A 84 2.93 27.35 5.44
C GLY A 84 1.77 26.56 6.05
N ARG A 85 1.12 25.66 5.30
CA ARG A 85 0.15 24.69 5.84
C ARG A 85 0.60 23.26 5.58
N ASP A 86 0.59 22.44 6.63
CA ASP A 86 0.96 21.03 6.50
C ASP A 86 -0.17 20.14 5.99
N ILE A 87 -1.41 20.57 6.17
CA ILE A 87 -2.60 19.80 5.83
C ILE A 87 -3.03 20.11 4.39
N PRO A 88 -3.12 19.10 3.49
CA PRO A 88 -3.61 19.29 2.13
C PRO A 88 -5.11 19.61 2.12
N ILE A 89 -5.53 20.46 1.19
CA ILE A 89 -6.92 20.90 1.02
C ILE A 89 -7.47 20.30 -0.27
N VAL A 90 -8.71 19.82 -0.22
CA VAL A 90 -9.40 19.17 -1.35
C VAL A 90 -10.57 20.05 -1.77
N HIS A 91 -10.52 20.68 -2.94
CA HIS A 91 -11.61 21.52 -3.45
C HIS A 91 -11.79 21.39 -4.98
N ARG A 92 -12.91 21.92 -5.50
CA ARG A 92 -13.23 21.88 -6.92
C ARG A 92 -12.61 23.07 -7.65
N VAL A 93 -12.07 22.82 -8.85
CA VAL A 93 -11.60 23.89 -9.74
C VAL A 93 -12.78 24.68 -10.27
N LEU A 94 -12.85 25.96 -9.90
CA LEU A 94 -13.89 26.90 -10.33
C LEU A 94 -13.50 27.60 -11.64
N LYS A 95 -12.26 28.06 -11.77
CA LYS A 95 -11.76 28.75 -12.97
C LYS A 95 -10.31 28.40 -13.26
N LEU A 96 -9.98 28.35 -14.54
CA LEU A 96 -8.63 28.20 -15.07
C LEU A 96 -8.32 29.40 -15.95
N HIS A 97 -7.16 30.00 -15.73
CA HIS A 97 -6.61 31.01 -16.62
C HIS A 97 -5.31 30.47 -17.20
N GLU A 98 -5.31 30.24 -18.51
CA GLU A 98 -4.12 29.89 -19.25
C GLU A 98 -3.54 31.18 -19.83
N ARG A 99 -2.27 31.45 -19.50
CA ARG A 99 -1.54 32.60 -20.04
C ARG A 99 -0.73 32.15 -21.26
N SER A 100 -0.44 33.08 -22.16
CA SER A 100 0.26 32.83 -23.43
C SER A 100 1.68 32.26 -23.28
N ASP A 101 2.27 32.38 -22.10
CA ASP A 101 3.55 31.77 -21.69
C ASP A 101 3.41 30.29 -21.26
N GLY A 102 2.20 29.74 -21.28
CA GLY A 102 1.89 28.38 -20.83
C GLY A 102 1.69 28.25 -19.32
N ALA A 103 1.73 29.36 -18.56
CA ALA A 103 1.44 29.33 -17.14
C ALA A 103 -0.08 29.17 -16.91
N VAL A 104 -0.43 28.22 -16.05
CA VAL A 104 -1.83 27.92 -15.70
C VAL A 104 -2.10 28.37 -14.28
N LYS A 105 -3.03 29.32 -14.13
CA LYS A 105 -3.52 29.83 -12.85
C LYS A 105 -4.86 29.21 -12.52
N ILE A 106 -4.98 28.65 -11.32
CA ILE A 106 -6.13 27.86 -10.88
C ILE A 106 -6.83 28.59 -9.73
N LEU A 107 -8.15 28.67 -9.80
CA LEU A 107 -9.00 29.09 -8.69
C LEU A 107 -9.86 27.92 -8.25
N THR A 108 -9.80 27.57 -6.98
CA THR A 108 -10.59 26.51 -6.38
C THR A 108 -11.69 27.07 -5.49
N LYS A 109 -12.70 26.24 -5.23
CA LYS A 109 -13.79 26.50 -4.30
C LYS A 109 -14.28 25.18 -3.70
N GLY A 110 -14.52 25.16 -2.39
CA GLY A 110 -15.27 24.06 -1.76
C GLY A 110 -16.74 24.05 -2.20
N ASP A 111 -17.29 22.86 -2.48
CA ASP A 111 -18.67 22.70 -2.96
C ASP A 111 -19.70 23.27 -1.97
N ASN A 112 -19.43 23.16 -0.67
CA ASN A 112 -20.29 23.67 0.41
C ASN A 112 -19.91 25.09 0.88
N ASN A 113 -18.91 25.73 0.28
CA ASN A 113 -18.49 27.06 0.68
C ASN A 113 -19.25 28.13 -0.11
N SER A 114 -19.57 29.28 0.52
CA SER A 114 -20.18 30.43 -0.18
C SER A 114 -19.16 31.25 -0.96
N VAL A 115 -17.94 31.34 -0.43
CA VAL A 115 -16.81 32.11 -0.98
C VAL A 115 -15.79 31.22 -1.67
N ASP A 116 -14.94 31.82 -2.51
CA ASP A 116 -13.79 31.15 -3.12
C ASP A 116 -12.63 30.95 -2.13
N ASP A 117 -11.66 30.11 -2.50
CA ASP A 117 -10.57 29.73 -1.61
C ASP A 117 -9.43 30.76 -1.54
N ARG A 118 -9.59 31.97 -2.10
CA ARG A 118 -8.51 32.97 -2.14
C ARG A 118 -7.99 33.34 -0.74
N GLY A 119 -8.88 33.36 0.25
CA GLY A 119 -8.50 33.60 1.65
C GLY A 119 -7.72 32.46 2.31
N LEU A 120 -7.66 31.28 1.67
CA LEU A 120 -6.94 30.11 2.18
C LEU A 120 -5.53 29.98 1.58
N TYR A 121 -5.25 30.69 0.50
CA TYR A 121 -3.94 30.68 -0.16
C TYR A 121 -2.87 31.40 0.68
N ALA A 122 -1.61 31.33 0.24
CA ALA A 122 -0.52 32.02 0.92
C ALA A 122 -0.76 33.54 0.90
N PRO A 123 -0.21 34.31 1.85
CA PRO A 123 -0.35 35.76 1.87
C PRO A 123 0.08 36.40 0.53
N GLY A 124 -0.82 37.15 -0.09
CA GLY A 124 -0.59 37.79 -1.40
C GLY A 124 -0.77 36.87 -2.61
N GLN A 125 -1.11 35.59 -2.42
CA GLN A 125 -1.39 34.65 -3.50
C GLN A 125 -2.89 34.68 -3.84
N MET A 126 -3.23 35.04 -5.09
CA MET A 126 -4.62 35.08 -5.57
C MET A 126 -5.02 33.88 -6.43
N TRP A 127 -4.04 33.10 -6.86
CA TRP A 127 -4.20 31.96 -7.78
C TRP A 127 -3.23 30.85 -7.40
N LEU A 128 -3.64 29.60 -7.54
CA LEU A 128 -2.79 28.44 -7.37
C LEU A 128 -2.04 28.14 -8.66
N ASP A 129 -0.77 27.77 -8.51
CA ASP A 129 0.06 27.30 -9.62
C ASP A 129 0.02 25.77 -9.69
N LYS A 130 0.42 25.20 -10.83
CA LYS A 130 0.51 23.74 -11.01
C LYS A 130 1.44 23.05 -9.99
N LYS A 131 2.41 23.78 -9.41
CA LYS A 131 3.32 23.28 -8.37
C LYS A 131 2.62 23.03 -7.03
N ASP A 132 1.55 23.76 -6.74
CA ASP A 132 0.81 23.66 -5.48
C ASP A 132 -0.15 22.45 -5.51
N ILE A 133 -0.43 21.92 -6.71
CA ILE A 133 -1.32 20.78 -6.93
C ILE A 133 -0.58 19.46 -6.67
N VAL A 134 -1.00 18.75 -5.64
CA VAL A 134 -0.50 17.43 -5.27
C VAL A 134 -1.04 16.35 -6.22
N GLY A 135 -2.32 16.47 -6.60
CA GLY A 135 -2.96 15.57 -7.55
C GLY A 135 -4.46 15.83 -7.71
N ARG A 136 -5.09 15.09 -8.62
CA ARG A 136 -6.53 15.09 -8.86
C ARG A 136 -7.19 13.82 -8.35
N ALA A 137 -8.33 13.97 -7.70
CA ALA A 137 -9.13 12.85 -7.24
C ALA A 137 -9.78 12.15 -8.45
N ARG A 138 -9.53 10.83 -8.60
CA ARG A 138 -10.13 10.00 -9.68
C ARG A 138 -11.11 8.96 -9.18
N GLY A 139 -11.07 8.65 -7.89
CA GLY A 139 -11.97 7.71 -7.25
C GLY A 139 -11.93 7.91 -5.74
N PHE A 140 -12.93 7.36 -5.06
CA PHE A 140 -13.01 7.42 -3.61
C PHE A 140 -13.63 6.16 -3.03
N VAL A 141 -13.36 5.92 -1.75
CA VAL A 141 -14.03 4.90 -0.96
C VAL A 141 -14.65 5.58 0.26
N PRO A 142 -15.98 5.53 0.41
CA PRO A 142 -16.64 6.23 1.49
C PRO A 142 -16.33 5.59 2.84
N TYR A 143 -16.33 6.41 3.90
CA TYR A 143 -16.18 6.01 5.32
C TYR A 143 -14.86 5.33 5.74
N VAL A 144 -14.02 4.84 4.83
CA VAL A 144 -12.76 4.15 5.16
C VAL A 144 -11.79 5.05 5.91
N GLY A 145 -11.75 6.34 5.56
CA GLY A 145 -10.91 7.34 6.20
C GLY A 145 -11.31 7.66 7.65
N ILE A 146 -12.51 7.29 8.10
CA ILE A 146 -12.90 7.47 9.50
C ILE A 146 -11.97 6.70 10.43
N VAL A 147 -11.53 5.50 10.03
CA VAL A 147 -10.58 4.69 10.81
C VAL A 147 -9.26 5.43 11.00
N THR A 148 -8.75 6.06 9.93
CA THR A 148 -7.50 6.83 9.99
C THR A 148 -7.64 8.11 10.81
N ILE A 149 -8.78 8.80 10.72
CA ILE A 149 -9.08 9.98 11.53
C ILE A 149 -9.14 9.58 13.01
N LEU A 150 -9.86 8.51 13.36
CA LEU A 150 -9.98 8.02 14.73
C LEU A 150 -8.61 7.63 15.32
N MET A 151 -7.76 6.96 14.55
CA MET A 151 -6.39 6.60 14.96
C MET A 151 -5.49 7.82 15.20
N ASN A 152 -5.74 8.93 14.50
CA ASN A 152 -5.00 10.17 14.65
C ASN A 152 -5.52 11.01 15.83
N ASP A 153 -6.83 11.11 15.99
CA ASP A 153 -7.50 11.91 17.03
C ASP A 153 -7.32 11.28 18.43
N TYR A 154 -7.29 9.95 18.52
CA TYR A 154 -7.10 9.22 19.77
C TYR A 154 -5.77 8.44 19.77
N PRO A 155 -4.64 9.06 20.13
CA PRO A 155 -3.34 8.38 20.14
C PRO A 155 -3.30 7.18 21.10
N LYS A 156 -4.09 7.21 22.18
CA LYS A 156 -4.25 6.06 23.10
C LYS A 156 -4.80 4.82 22.38
N PHE A 157 -5.73 5.01 21.45
CA PHE A 157 -6.29 3.92 20.65
C PHE A 157 -5.22 3.29 19.74
N LYS A 158 -4.37 4.11 19.12
CA LYS A 158 -3.21 3.63 18.34
C LYS A 158 -2.27 2.74 19.18
N PHE A 159 -1.93 3.16 20.40
CA PHE A 159 -1.08 2.36 21.29
C PHE A 159 -1.76 1.08 21.76
N LEU A 160 -3.07 1.12 22.02
CA LEU A 160 -3.86 -0.07 22.35
C LEU A 160 -3.80 -1.10 21.21
N VAL A 161 -4.05 -0.68 19.96
CA VAL A 161 -3.99 -1.56 18.77
C VAL A 161 -2.60 -2.16 18.58
N LEU A 162 -1.54 -1.34 18.68
CA LEU A 162 -0.16 -1.82 18.59
C LEU A 162 0.20 -2.79 19.73
N GLY A 163 -0.28 -2.53 20.94
CA GLY A 163 -0.12 -3.41 22.10
C GLY A 163 -0.80 -4.75 21.90
N CYS A 164 -2.07 -4.76 21.44
CA CYS A 164 -2.81 -5.97 21.10
C CYS A 164 -2.13 -6.78 20.00
N LEU A 165 -1.62 -6.12 18.95
CA LEU A 165 -0.89 -6.78 17.86
C LEU A 165 0.43 -7.38 18.36
N GLY A 166 1.17 -6.65 19.21
CA GLY A 166 2.38 -7.15 19.87
C GLY A 166 2.10 -8.38 20.73
N LEU A 167 1.05 -8.34 21.56
CA LEU A 167 0.63 -9.46 22.40
C LEU A 167 0.21 -10.66 21.54
N PHE A 168 -0.56 -10.44 20.47
CA PHE A 168 -0.98 -11.48 19.53
C PHE A 168 0.22 -12.21 18.91
N VAL A 169 1.22 -11.44 18.45
CA VAL A 169 2.46 -12.00 17.91
C VAL A 169 3.22 -12.81 18.96
N LEU A 170 3.25 -12.35 20.22
CA LEU A 170 3.91 -13.08 21.32
C LEU A 170 3.18 -14.39 21.66
N VAL A 171 1.84 -14.38 21.71
CA VAL A 171 1.03 -15.58 21.99
C VAL A 171 1.13 -16.60 20.86
N HIS A 172 1.12 -16.16 19.60
CA HIS A 172 1.21 -17.05 18.44
C HIS A 172 2.65 -17.42 18.03
N ARG A 173 3.68 -16.81 18.63
CA ARG A 173 5.09 -17.16 18.40
C ARG A 173 5.37 -18.65 18.65
N ASN A 174 4.64 -19.28 19.58
CA ASN A 174 4.81 -20.70 19.93
C ASN A 174 4.11 -21.68 18.96
N ARG A 175 3.40 -21.19 17.94
CA ARG A 175 2.67 -22.02 16.98
C ARG A 175 3.07 -21.83 15.52
N LEU A 176 4.03 -20.95 15.20
CA LEU A 176 4.51 -20.83 13.82
C LEU A 176 5.42 -22.03 13.50
N PRO A 177 5.02 -22.95 12.60
CA PRO A 177 5.90 -24.01 12.15
C PRO A 177 6.96 -23.36 11.25
N VAL A 178 8.10 -23.00 11.84
CA VAL A 178 9.28 -22.66 11.06
C VAL A 178 9.79 -23.98 10.48
N CYS A 179 9.25 -24.38 9.33
CA CYS A 179 9.85 -25.43 8.51
C CYS A 179 11.16 -24.85 7.95
N ALA A 180 12.23 -24.99 8.74
CA ALA A 180 13.57 -24.69 8.29
C ALA A 180 13.94 -25.69 7.19
N ILE A 181 14.02 -25.23 5.94
CA ILE A 181 14.61 -26.00 4.85
C ILE A 181 16.13 -25.96 5.08
N HIS A 182 16.68 -27.05 5.60
CA HIS A 182 18.13 -27.21 5.74
C HIS A 182 18.72 -27.58 4.36
N PRO A 183 19.63 -26.77 3.78
CA PRO A 183 20.26 -27.08 2.52
C PRO A 183 21.50 -27.94 2.77
N SER A 184 21.31 -29.16 3.23
CA SER A 184 22.27 -30.25 3.03
C SER A 184 21.66 -31.58 3.43
N HIS A 185 21.57 -32.46 2.44
CA HIS A 185 21.18 -33.87 2.50
C HIS A 185 19.73 -34.19 2.93
N VAL A 186 18.98 -34.61 1.91
CA VAL A 186 17.78 -35.45 1.92
C VAL A 186 17.71 -36.38 3.15
N LYS A 187 16.60 -36.27 3.91
CA LYS A 187 16.02 -37.17 4.95
C LYS A 187 15.93 -36.59 6.38
N ARG A 188 15.06 -35.60 6.58
CA ARG A 188 14.05 -35.59 7.68
C ARG A 188 13.30 -34.26 7.73
N VAL A 189 12.00 -34.29 7.46
CA VAL A 189 11.09 -33.23 7.91
C VAL A 189 10.67 -33.61 9.33
N ILE A 190 11.31 -33.04 10.35
CA ILE A 190 10.85 -33.16 11.74
C ILE A 190 9.92 -31.98 12.00
N CYS A 191 8.62 -32.17 11.78
CA CYS A 191 7.61 -31.27 12.32
C CYS A 191 7.39 -31.63 13.79
N ARG A 192 8.05 -30.92 14.73
CA ARG A 192 7.68 -31.01 16.15
C ARG A 192 6.36 -30.24 16.34
N GLY A 193 5.27 -30.95 16.59
CA GLY A 193 4.02 -30.34 17.07
C GLY A 193 2.68 -30.81 16.46
N SER A 194 2.51 -32.06 16.00
CA SER A 194 1.15 -32.61 15.75
C SER A 194 1.02 -34.06 16.24
N PRO A 195 -0.12 -34.44 16.87
CA PRO A 195 -0.30 -35.74 17.47
C PRO A 195 -0.85 -36.74 16.45
N SER A 196 0.00 -37.23 15.56
CA SER A 196 -0.30 -38.45 14.78
C SER A 196 0.97 -38.97 14.12
N GLN A 197 1.63 -39.93 14.78
CA GLN A 197 2.66 -40.75 14.16
C GLN A 197 2.02 -41.62 13.07
N ALA A 198 2.11 -41.23 11.80
CA ALA A 198 1.88 -42.16 10.70
C ALA A 198 3.22 -42.77 10.28
N ARG A 199 3.42 -44.04 10.64
CA ARG A 199 4.54 -44.88 10.20
C ARG A 199 4.15 -45.47 8.83
N LEU A 200 4.85 -45.11 7.75
CA LEU A 200 4.68 -45.76 6.44
C LEU A 200 5.71 -46.88 6.25
N PRO A 201 5.34 -48.02 5.65
CA PRO A 201 6.21 -49.19 5.53
C PRO A 201 7.24 -49.01 4.41
N VAL A 202 8.33 -49.76 4.51
CA VAL A 202 9.44 -49.78 3.55
C VAL A 202 9.05 -50.64 2.35
N GLY A 203 8.88 -50.02 1.18
CA GLY A 203 8.59 -50.68 -0.11
C GLY A 203 9.66 -50.38 -1.17
N SER A 204 9.89 -51.34 -2.06
CA SER A 204 11.01 -51.47 -3.01
C SER A 204 11.01 -50.43 -4.16
N LYS A 205 12.15 -50.36 -4.88
CA LYS A 205 12.51 -49.35 -5.89
C LYS A 205 11.56 -49.21 -7.10
N GLU A 206 10.59 -50.11 -7.26
CA GLU A 206 9.73 -50.19 -8.43
C GLU A 206 8.56 -49.18 -8.37
N ASP A 207 8.12 -48.79 -7.16
CA ASP A 207 7.01 -47.82 -6.98
C ASP A 207 7.40 -46.36 -7.30
N VAL A 208 8.71 -46.06 -7.35
CA VAL A 208 9.21 -44.70 -7.60
C VAL A 208 8.95 -44.25 -9.04
N LEU A 209 8.88 -45.18 -10.00
CA LEU A 209 8.67 -44.83 -11.41
C LEU A 209 7.20 -44.55 -11.74
N SER A 210 6.26 -45.20 -11.06
CA SER A 210 4.81 -44.98 -11.27
C SER A 210 4.35 -43.64 -10.70
N ILE A 211 4.88 -43.23 -9.53
CA ILE A 211 4.54 -41.95 -8.89
C ILE A 211 5.05 -40.76 -9.72
N LYS A 212 6.13 -40.92 -10.50
CA LYS A 212 6.63 -39.86 -11.39
C LYS A 212 5.71 -39.56 -12.57
N LYS A 213 4.87 -40.51 -13.00
CA LYS A 213 3.90 -40.30 -14.08
C LYS A 213 2.61 -39.63 -13.60
N ASN A 214 2.15 -39.90 -12.38
CA ASN A 214 0.89 -39.34 -11.85
C ASN A 214 1.04 -38.03 -11.05
N SER A 215 2.26 -37.59 -10.76
CA SER A 215 2.53 -36.29 -10.10
C SER A 215 2.49 -35.09 -11.05
N ALA A 216 2.29 -35.31 -12.36
CA ALA A 216 2.12 -34.23 -13.34
C ALA A 216 0.73 -33.56 -13.31
N ILE A 217 -0.22 -34.04 -12.50
CA ILE A 217 -1.62 -33.58 -12.56
C ILE A 217 -2.07 -32.76 -11.34
N PHE A 218 -1.31 -32.68 -10.24
CA PHE A 218 -1.67 -31.84 -9.09
C PHE A 218 -0.77 -30.61 -8.93
N SER A 219 -0.73 -29.78 -9.98
CA SER A 219 -0.26 -28.39 -9.91
C SER A 219 -1.46 -27.46 -9.69
N THR A 220 -2.08 -27.53 -8.52
CA THR A 220 -2.81 -26.38 -7.96
C THR A 220 -1.73 -25.54 -7.26
N GLY A 221 -1.14 -24.53 -7.89
CA GLY A 221 -1.85 -23.42 -8.48
C GLY A 221 -2.07 -22.34 -7.42
N ASP A 222 -0.99 -21.91 -6.76
CA ASP A 222 -1.00 -20.65 -5.99
C ASP A 222 -1.16 -19.50 -6.99
N TRP A 223 -2.43 -19.11 -7.19
CA TRP A 223 -2.84 -18.09 -8.15
C TRP A 223 -2.33 -16.70 -7.77
N SER A 224 -2.05 -16.45 -6.48
CA SER A 224 -1.69 -15.13 -5.97
C SER A 224 -0.26 -14.74 -6.34
N THR A 225 0.70 -15.66 -6.18
CA THR A 225 2.13 -15.41 -6.49
C THR A 225 2.43 -15.46 -7.98
N LYS A 226 1.78 -16.35 -8.74
CA LYS A 226 1.96 -16.42 -10.20
C LYS A 226 1.37 -15.22 -10.92
N MET A 227 0.27 -14.63 -10.42
CA MET A 227 -0.35 -13.44 -11.02
C MET A 227 0.47 -12.17 -10.72
N ALA A 228 1.04 -12.02 -9.52
CA ALA A 228 1.94 -10.91 -9.21
C ALA A 228 3.22 -10.93 -10.09
N ILE A 229 3.83 -12.11 -10.27
CA ILE A 229 5.05 -12.25 -11.09
C ILE A 229 4.73 -12.12 -12.59
N LYS A 230 3.62 -12.69 -13.09
CA LYS A 230 3.19 -12.49 -14.49
C LYS A 230 2.78 -11.06 -14.80
N CYS A 231 2.08 -10.35 -13.90
CA CYS A 231 1.76 -8.93 -14.08
C CYS A 231 3.02 -8.07 -14.14
N THR A 232 4.00 -8.36 -13.29
CA THR A 232 5.28 -7.62 -13.27
C THR A 232 6.08 -7.87 -14.55
N PHE A 233 6.13 -9.11 -15.03
CA PHE A 233 6.83 -9.44 -16.29
C PHE A 233 6.10 -8.93 -17.55
N PHE A 234 4.75 -8.92 -17.56
CA PHE A 234 3.96 -8.41 -18.68
C PHE A 234 4.07 -6.87 -18.79
N PHE A 235 4.10 -6.15 -17.67
CA PHE A 235 4.36 -4.70 -17.67
C PHE A 235 5.78 -4.36 -18.11
N PHE A 236 6.78 -5.13 -17.67
CA PHE A 236 8.18 -4.91 -18.06
C PHE A 236 8.40 -5.15 -19.57
N LYS A 237 7.80 -6.19 -20.15
CA LYS A 237 7.87 -6.47 -21.60
C LYS A 237 7.15 -5.41 -22.44
N ARG A 238 6.04 -4.84 -21.96
CA ARG A 238 5.29 -3.78 -22.69
C ARG A 238 6.03 -2.43 -22.69
N LYS A 239 6.82 -2.13 -21.65
CA LYS A 239 7.65 -0.91 -21.58
C LYS A 239 8.89 -0.99 -22.46
N ILE A 240 9.49 -2.17 -22.62
CA ILE A 240 10.63 -2.37 -23.54
C ILE A 240 10.19 -2.33 -25.01
N ARG A 241 8.99 -2.83 -25.34
CA ARG A 241 8.48 -2.83 -26.72
C ARG A 241 8.07 -1.44 -27.24
N LYS A 242 7.73 -0.48 -26.36
CA LYS A 242 7.48 0.93 -26.73
C LYS A 242 8.74 1.79 -26.90
N LYS A 243 9.90 1.38 -26.35
CA LYS A 243 11.19 2.07 -26.54
C LYS A 243 11.94 1.69 -27.82
N LYS A 244 11.49 0.64 -28.53
CA LYS A 244 12.06 0.20 -29.83
C LYS A 244 11.26 0.66 -31.07
N LYS A 245 10.26 1.53 -30.89
CA LYS A 245 9.37 2.03 -31.96
C LYS A 245 9.29 3.57 -32.03
N LYS A 246 10.30 4.26 -31.50
CA LYS A 246 10.58 5.67 -31.75
C LYS A 246 12.04 5.78 -32.18
#